data_AF-A0A0B7GLD5-F1
#
_entry.id   AF-A0A0B7GLD5-F1
#
_cell.length_a   1.000
_cell.length_b   1.000
_cell.length_c   1.000
_cell.angle_alpha   90.00
_cell.angle_beta   90.00
_cell.angle_gamma   90.00
#
_symmetry.space_group_name_H-M   'P 1'
#
loop_
_entity.id
_entity.type
_entity.pdbx_description
1 polymer ?
#
loop_
_entity_poly.entity_id
_entity_poly.type
_entity_poly.pdbx_seq_one_letter_code
_entity_poly.pdbx_strand_id
1 'polypeptide(L)'
;MLELLFTESSDLFDRIQIAEHLIHQGIDVNHQSKTKSTALHLLLGSAKANWSADPQYLLQEAELLIKNGADVNLKDSHGGTPLSYAIATLKASSEELLPLYKVLLNAGAYVDERFGVPSCLELTKIFPWRADLLPLLEDFQRR
;
A
#
# COMPACT_ATOMS: atom_id res chain seq x y z
N MET A 1 11.13 8.17 -11.07
CA MET A 1 10.55 9.53 -10.94
C MET A 1 9.55 9.62 -9.77
N LEU A 2 8.78 8.57 -9.45
CA LEU A 2 7.95 8.51 -8.22
C LEU A 2 8.74 8.50 -6.90
N GLU A 3 10.06 8.26 -6.93
CA GLU A 3 10.94 8.50 -5.78
C GLU A 3 10.94 9.97 -5.32
N LEU A 4 10.48 10.91 -6.16
CA LEU A 4 10.31 12.33 -5.79
C LEU A 4 9.04 12.61 -4.99
N LEU A 5 8.12 11.64 -4.81
CA LEU A 5 7.03 11.77 -3.83
C LEU A 5 7.57 11.82 -2.39
N PHE A 6 8.80 11.36 -2.18
CA PHE A 6 9.49 11.38 -0.90
C PHE A 6 10.37 12.62 -0.76
N THR A 7 9.82 13.80 -1.05
CA THR A 7 10.54 15.07 -0.85
C THR A 7 10.99 15.20 0.61
N GLU A 8 12.04 15.97 0.88
CA GLU A 8 12.49 16.25 2.25
C GLU A 8 11.50 17.12 3.04
N SER A 9 10.33 17.47 2.47
CA SER A 9 9.33 18.29 3.17
C SER A 9 8.82 17.56 4.41
N SER A 10 8.95 18.20 5.56
CA SER A 10 8.36 17.71 6.81
C SER A 10 6.83 17.81 6.84
N ASP A 11 6.23 18.51 5.87
CA ASP A 11 4.79 18.73 5.79
C ASP A 11 4.09 17.70 4.88
N LEU A 12 3.01 17.10 5.39
CA LEU A 12 2.26 16.04 4.71
C LEU A 12 1.33 16.59 3.61
N PHE A 13 0.83 17.82 3.77
CA PHE A 13 -0.07 18.44 2.80
C PHE A 13 0.67 18.85 1.53
N ASP A 14 1.90 19.36 1.66
CA ASP A 14 2.78 19.63 0.53
C ASP A 14 3.07 18.36 -0.29
N ARG A 15 3.25 17.21 0.36
CA ARG A 15 3.51 15.93 -0.32
C ARG A 15 2.35 15.52 -1.21
N ILE A 16 1.12 15.59 -0.70
CA ILE A 16 -0.09 15.26 -1.47
C ILE A 16 -0.22 16.18 -2.68
N GLN A 17 -0.01 17.50 -2.52
CA GLN A 17 -0.10 18.44 -3.64
C GLN A 17 0.98 18.20 -4.70
N ILE A 18 2.20 17.85 -4.28
CA ILE A 18 3.28 17.49 -5.21
C ILE A 18 2.90 16.21 -5.96
N ALA A 19 2.35 15.21 -5.26
CA ALA A 19 1.87 13.97 -5.88
C ALA A 19 0.80 14.24 -6.93
N GLU A 20 -0.23 15.01 -6.58
CA GLU A 20 -1.30 15.43 -7.50
C GLU A 20 -0.74 16.14 -8.74
N HIS A 21 0.16 17.11 -8.53
CA HIS A 21 0.76 17.85 -9.63
C HIS A 21 1.55 16.94 -10.57
N LEU A 22 2.38 16.05 -10.03
CA LEU A 22 3.18 15.11 -10.80
C LEU A 22 2.31 14.14 -11.61
N ILE A 23 1.24 13.63 -11.01
CA ILE A 23 0.28 12.77 -11.71
C ILE A 23 -0.42 13.54 -12.85
N HIS A 24 -0.81 14.79 -12.61
CA HIS A 24 -1.39 15.65 -13.66
C HIS A 24 -0.44 15.96 -14.81
N GLN A 25 0.89 15.92 -14.60
CA GLN A 25 1.88 16.03 -15.68
C GLN A 25 2.00 14.75 -16.53
N GLY A 26 1.19 13.72 -16.26
CA GLY A 26 1.16 12.48 -17.04
C GLY A 26 2.23 11.47 -16.62
N ILE A 27 2.72 11.54 -15.38
CA ILE A 27 3.60 10.51 -14.84
C ILE A 27 2.83 9.19 -14.76
N ASP A 28 3.48 8.11 -15.21
CA ASP A 28 2.97 6.76 -15.06
C ASP A 28 2.95 6.37 -13.57
N VAL A 29 1.76 6.34 -12.99
CA VAL A 29 1.51 5.95 -11.59
C VAL A 29 1.94 4.50 -11.28
N ASN A 30 2.00 3.66 -12.31
CA ASN A 30 2.41 2.25 -12.22
C ASN A 30 3.88 2.02 -12.52
N HIS A 31 4.66 3.10 -12.70
CA HIS A 31 6.08 2.99 -12.94
C HIS A 31 6.77 2.16 -11.85
N GLN A 32 7.48 1.13 -12.30
CA GLN A 32 8.19 0.20 -11.44
C GLN A 32 9.66 0.61 -11.32
N SER A 33 10.16 0.66 -10.08
CA SER A 33 11.58 0.86 -9.80
C SER A 33 12.42 -0.32 -10.31
N LYS A 34 13.75 -0.26 -10.12
CA LYS A 34 14.64 -1.40 -10.42
C LYS A 34 14.27 -2.69 -9.67
N THR A 35 13.65 -2.56 -8.48
CA THR A 35 13.15 -3.68 -7.67
C THR A 35 11.68 -3.99 -7.96
N LYS A 36 11.15 -3.52 -9.09
CA LYS A 36 9.74 -3.66 -9.48
C LYS A 36 8.72 -3.01 -8.53
N SER A 37 9.18 -2.19 -7.58
CA SER A 37 8.30 -1.53 -6.62
C SER A 37 7.58 -0.34 -7.28
N THR A 38 6.27 -0.25 -7.07
CA THR A 38 5.44 0.90 -7.48
C THR A 38 5.34 1.94 -6.37
N ALA A 39 4.71 3.08 -6.63
CA ALA A 39 4.44 4.08 -5.58
C ALA A 39 3.68 3.49 -4.37
N LEU A 40 2.69 2.62 -4.60
CA LEU A 40 1.96 1.97 -3.53
C LEU A 40 2.84 1.06 -2.67
N HIS A 41 3.79 0.31 -3.26
CA HIS A 41 4.75 -0.48 -2.47
C HIS A 41 5.62 0.41 -1.59
N LEU A 42 6.11 1.52 -2.14
CA LEU A 42 6.98 2.43 -1.42
C LEU A 42 6.23 3.13 -0.29
N LEU A 43 5.01 3.59 -0.54
CA LEU A 43 4.12 4.19 0.46
C LEU A 43 3.90 3.23 1.65
N LEU A 44 3.49 2.00 1.35
CA LEU A 44 3.05 1.03 2.36
C LEU A 44 4.21 0.26 3.01
N GLY A 45 5.37 0.19 2.35
CA GLY A 45 6.59 -0.45 2.82
C GLY A 45 7.57 0.44 3.57
N SER A 46 7.29 1.74 3.67
CA SER A 46 8.21 2.77 4.19
C SER A 46 8.43 2.75 5.70
N ALA A 47 8.18 1.63 6.40
CA ALA A 47 8.45 1.47 7.84
C ALA A 47 9.93 1.75 8.26
N LYS A 48 10.84 1.89 7.29
CA LYS A 48 12.25 2.28 7.47
C LYS A 48 12.51 3.78 7.44
N ALA A 49 11.63 4.59 6.88
CA ALA A 49 11.75 6.04 6.98
C ALA A 49 11.11 6.45 8.32
N ASN A 50 11.84 7.20 9.13
CA ASN A 50 11.45 7.68 10.47
C ASN A 50 10.23 8.63 10.47
N TRP A 51 9.40 8.61 9.42
CA TRP A 51 8.17 9.36 9.35
C TRP A 51 7.10 8.56 10.08
N SER A 52 6.50 9.17 11.10
CA SER A 52 5.26 8.70 11.69
C SER A 52 4.27 8.48 10.56
N ALA A 53 4.08 7.22 10.17
CA ALA A 53 3.18 6.81 9.10
C ALA A 53 1.74 6.96 9.62
N ASP A 54 1.29 8.21 9.70
CA ASP A 54 -0.07 8.58 10.06
C ASP A 54 -1.03 7.79 9.16
N PRO A 55 -1.88 6.91 9.73
CA PRO A 55 -2.86 6.14 8.97
C PRO A 55 -3.71 7.01 8.05
N GLN A 56 -4.02 8.25 8.45
CA GLN A 56 -4.82 9.17 7.65
C GLN A 56 -4.07 9.65 6.40
N TYR A 57 -2.76 9.90 6.52
CA TYR A 57 -1.92 10.26 5.39
C TYR A 57 -1.76 9.09 4.41
N LEU A 58 -1.46 7.89 4.94
CA LEU A 58 -1.36 6.68 4.12
C LEU A 58 -2.65 6.42 3.33
N LEU A 59 -3.80 6.63 3.98
CA LEU A 59 -5.11 6.50 3.35
C LEU A 59 -5.27 7.50 2.20
N GLN A 60 -5.01 8.79 2.44
CA GLN A 60 -5.18 9.85 1.43
C GLN A 60 -4.28 9.64 0.21
N GLU A 61 -3.00 9.31 0.43
CA GLU A 61 -2.06 9.04 -0.66
C GLU A 61 -2.43 7.77 -1.43
N ALA A 62 -2.87 6.70 -0.74
CA ALA A 62 -3.32 5.48 -1.39
C ALA A 62 -4.56 5.75 -2.25
N GLU A 63 -5.56 6.48 -1.73
CA GLU A 63 -6.75 6.88 -2.47
C GLU A 63 -6.40 7.72 -3.71
N LEU A 64 -5.49 8.69 -3.56
CA LEU A 64 -5.02 9.50 -4.67
C LEU A 64 -4.40 8.65 -5.77
N LEU A 65 -3.48 7.75 -5.42
CA LEU A 65 -2.82 6.86 -6.38
C LEU A 65 -3.83 5.94 -7.07
N ILE A 66 -4.70 5.29 -6.31
CA ILE A 66 -5.73 4.36 -6.83
C ILE A 66 -6.70 5.08 -7.76
N LYS A 67 -7.19 6.27 -7.38
CA LYS A 67 -8.07 7.10 -8.21
C LYS A 67 -7.44 7.46 -9.55
N ASN A 68 -6.11 7.55 -9.60
CA ASN A 68 -5.35 7.84 -10.81
C ASN A 68 -4.86 6.58 -11.55
N GLY A 69 -5.40 5.40 -11.22
CA GLY A 69 -5.16 4.17 -11.95
C GLY A 69 -3.98 3.34 -11.46
N ALA A 70 -3.55 3.53 -10.21
CA ALA A 70 -2.56 2.65 -9.60
C ALA A 70 -3.08 1.21 -9.52
N ASP A 71 -2.32 0.28 -10.08
CA ASP A 71 -2.57 -1.15 -10.02
C ASP A 71 -2.14 -1.67 -8.65
N VAL A 72 -3.13 -2.06 -7.86
CA VAL A 72 -2.99 -2.56 -6.48
C VAL A 72 -2.44 -3.99 -6.41
N ASN A 73 -2.24 -4.64 -7.56
CA ASN A 73 -1.89 -6.05 -7.68
C ASN A 73 -0.53 -6.29 -8.35
N LEU A 74 0.14 -5.24 -8.82
CA LEU A 74 1.51 -5.31 -9.30
C LEU A 74 2.41 -5.89 -8.21
N LYS A 75 3.34 -6.75 -8.63
CA LYS A 75 4.29 -7.40 -7.74
C LYS A 75 5.66 -6.75 -7.84
N ASP A 76 6.30 -6.59 -6.69
CA ASP A 76 7.70 -6.22 -6.61
C ASP A 76 8.64 -7.41 -6.96
N SER A 77 9.94 -7.21 -6.84
CA SER A 77 10.95 -8.25 -7.12
C SER A 77 10.94 -9.41 -6.12
N HIS A 78 10.33 -9.21 -4.95
CA HIS A 78 10.12 -10.24 -3.93
C HIS A 78 8.77 -10.95 -4.09
N GLY A 79 7.94 -10.55 -5.05
CA GLY A 79 6.62 -11.12 -5.26
C GLY A 79 5.54 -10.55 -4.32
N GLY A 80 5.88 -9.56 -3.50
CA GLY A 80 4.95 -8.88 -2.62
C GLY A 80 4.08 -7.89 -3.38
N THR A 81 2.88 -7.63 -2.84
CA THR A 81 1.90 -6.67 -3.33
C THR A 81 1.79 -5.48 -2.39
N PRO A 82 1.19 -4.35 -2.82
CA PRO A 82 0.82 -3.27 -1.92
C PRO A 82 0.10 -3.74 -0.64
N LEU A 83 -0.88 -4.63 -0.77
CA LEU A 83 -1.63 -5.15 0.38
C LEU A 83 -0.75 -6.01 1.30
N SER A 84 0.11 -6.88 0.76
CA SER A 84 1.00 -7.71 1.57
C SER A 84 1.99 -6.85 2.37
N TYR A 85 2.47 -5.74 1.79
CA TYR A 85 3.30 -4.76 2.46
C TYR A 85 2.53 -4.08 3.62
N ALA A 86 1.32 -3.58 3.38
CA ALA A 86 0.51 -2.94 4.43
C ALA A 86 0.32 -3.85 5.66
N ILE A 87 0.06 -5.15 5.42
CA ILE A 87 -0.09 -6.15 6.48
C ILE A 87 1.24 -6.35 7.23
N ALA A 88 2.35 -6.51 6.51
CA ALA A 88 3.63 -6.94 7.08
C ALA A 88 4.44 -5.81 7.74
N THR A 89 4.34 -4.57 7.26
CA THR A 89 5.30 -3.51 7.63
C THR A 89 4.72 -2.35 8.43
N LEU A 90 3.43 -2.04 8.27
CA LEU A 90 2.82 -0.91 8.98
C LEU A 90 2.72 -1.21 10.48
N LYS A 91 3.03 -0.20 11.30
CA LYS A 91 3.07 -0.34 12.77
C LYS A 91 1.76 0.01 13.47
N ALA A 92 0.89 0.78 12.82
CA ALA A 92 -0.42 1.16 13.36
C ALA A 92 -1.30 -0.08 13.56
N SER A 93 -2.30 0.04 14.43
CA SER A 93 -3.23 -1.04 14.73
C SER A 93 -4.06 -1.42 13.49
N SER A 94 -4.59 -2.64 13.47
CA SER A 94 -5.47 -3.08 12.38
C SER A 94 -6.74 -2.22 12.30
N GLU A 95 -7.22 -1.70 13.45
CA GLU A 95 -8.35 -0.79 13.54
C GLU A 95 -8.09 0.54 12.82
N GLU A 96 -6.96 1.18 13.11
CA GLU A 96 -6.56 2.44 12.47
C GLU A 96 -6.32 2.28 10.96
N LEU A 97 -5.84 1.12 10.54
CA LEU A 97 -5.55 0.81 9.14
C LEU A 97 -6.77 0.21 8.40
N LEU A 98 -7.88 -0.03 9.09
CA LEU A 98 -9.07 -0.65 8.49
C LEU A 98 -9.59 0.11 7.25
N PRO A 99 -9.65 1.45 7.23
CA PRO A 99 -10.02 2.19 6.04
C PRO A 99 -9.06 1.94 4.86
N LEU A 100 -7.76 1.91 5.13
CA LEU A 100 -6.72 1.66 4.12
C LEU A 100 -6.85 0.26 3.52
N TYR A 101 -7.03 -0.76 4.36
CA TYR A 101 -7.27 -2.13 3.87
C TYR A 101 -8.51 -2.19 2.99
N LYS A 102 -9.62 -1.57 3.40
CA LYS A 102 -10.85 -1.54 2.61
C LYS A 102 -10.66 -0.85 1.27
N VAL A 103 -9.92 0.26 1.21
CA VAL A 103 -9.63 0.96 -0.06
C VAL A 103 -8.87 0.05 -1.03
N LEU A 104 -7.82 -0.63 -0.57
CA LEU A 104 -7.06 -1.58 -1.40
C LEU A 104 -7.93 -2.77 -1.86
N LEU A 105 -8.70 -3.35 -0.95
CA LEU A 105 -9.57 -4.50 -1.25
C LEU A 105 -10.70 -4.12 -2.23
N ASN A 106 -11.34 -2.97 -2.04
CA ASN A 106 -12.37 -2.46 -2.96
C ASN A 106 -11.79 -2.10 -4.33
N ALA A 107 -10.52 -1.72 -4.40
CA ALA A 107 -9.80 -1.53 -5.65
C ALA A 107 -9.40 -2.86 -6.34
N GLY A 108 -9.76 -4.01 -5.75
CA GLY A 108 -9.55 -5.33 -6.32
C GLY A 108 -8.23 -5.99 -5.91
N ALA A 109 -7.63 -5.58 -4.79
CA ALA A 109 -6.45 -6.28 -4.26
C ALA A 109 -6.80 -7.74 -3.94
N TYR A 110 -6.08 -8.69 -4.53
CA TYR A 110 -6.26 -10.10 -4.19
C TYR A 110 -5.67 -10.43 -2.82
N VAL A 111 -6.25 -11.44 -2.17
CA VAL A 111 -5.86 -11.86 -0.81
C VAL A 111 -5.26 -13.27 -0.72
N ASP A 112 -5.43 -14.07 -1.77
CA ASP A 112 -4.96 -15.47 -1.84
C ASP A 112 -4.15 -15.74 -3.11
N GLU A 113 -3.00 -15.08 -3.21
CA GLU A 113 -2.04 -15.33 -4.28
C GLU A 113 -1.08 -16.47 -3.94
N ARG A 114 -0.90 -17.41 -4.88
CA ARG A 114 0.05 -18.51 -4.73
C ARG A 114 1.27 -18.27 -5.62
N PHE A 115 2.29 -17.62 -5.06
CA PHE A 115 3.52 -17.29 -5.80
C PHE A 115 4.80 -17.57 -5.01
N GLY A 116 4.83 -18.66 -4.23
CA GLY A 116 6.04 -19.04 -3.47
C GLY A 116 6.41 -18.08 -2.32
N VAL A 117 5.60 -17.03 -2.10
CA VAL A 117 5.57 -16.19 -0.91
C VAL A 117 4.23 -16.35 -0.22
N PRO A 118 4.13 -16.12 1.10
CA PRO A 118 2.86 -16.22 1.80
C PRO A 118 1.82 -15.24 1.23
N SER A 119 0.60 -15.71 1.00
CA SER A 119 -0.52 -14.84 0.60
C SER A 119 -0.93 -13.89 1.73
N CYS A 120 -1.73 -12.87 1.43
CA CYS A 120 -2.23 -11.96 2.46
C CYS A 120 -3.00 -12.69 3.58
N LEU A 121 -3.75 -13.75 3.24
CA LEU A 121 -4.41 -14.64 4.21
C LEU A 121 -3.43 -15.45 5.07
N GLU A 122 -2.29 -15.83 4.53
CA GLU A 122 -1.25 -16.54 5.27
C GLU A 122 -0.48 -15.57 6.18
N LEU A 123 -0.24 -14.33 5.72
CA LEU A 123 0.42 -13.30 6.52
C LEU A 123 -0.34 -12.96 7.81
N THR A 124 -1.68 -12.94 7.81
CA THR A 124 -2.47 -12.72 9.04
C THR A 124 -2.30 -13.84 10.08
N LYS A 125 -1.92 -15.05 9.63
CA LYS A 125 -1.61 -16.19 10.51
C LYS A 125 -0.16 -16.17 11.00
N ILE A 126 0.75 -15.66 10.17
CA ILE A 126 2.17 -15.50 10.49
C ILE A 126 2.40 -14.34 11.46
N PHE A 127 1.62 -13.26 11.34
CA PHE A 127 1.74 -12.06 12.16
C PHE A 127 0.61 -11.95 13.18
N PRO A 128 0.84 -12.27 14.47
CA PRO A 128 -0.21 -12.25 15.49
C PRO A 128 -0.91 -10.89 15.63
N TRP A 129 -0.21 -9.79 15.38
CA TRP A 129 -0.76 -8.42 15.42
C TRP A 129 -1.64 -8.06 14.21
N ARG A 130 -1.84 -8.97 13.26
CA ARG A 130 -2.75 -8.85 12.11
C ARG A 130 -3.78 -9.98 12.03
N ALA A 131 -3.86 -10.83 13.05
CA ALA A 131 -4.76 -11.98 13.06
C ALA A 131 -6.24 -11.57 12.99
N ASP A 132 -6.58 -10.39 13.54
CA ASP A 132 -7.91 -9.80 13.52
C ASP A 132 -8.38 -9.35 12.13
N LEU A 133 -7.47 -9.22 11.16
CA LEU A 133 -7.79 -8.91 9.78
C LEU A 133 -8.32 -10.12 8.99
N LEU A 134 -8.08 -11.35 9.47
CA LEU A 134 -8.43 -12.57 8.76
C LEU A 134 -9.91 -12.63 8.32
N PRO A 135 -10.92 -12.34 9.18
CA PRO A 135 -12.32 -12.38 8.77
C PRO A 135 -12.64 -11.41 7.64
N LEU A 136 -12.00 -10.24 7.59
CA LEU A 136 -12.18 -9.27 6.52
C LEU A 136 -11.65 -9.81 5.19
N LEU A 137 -10.44 -10.37 5.20
CA LEU A 137 -9.84 -10.91 3.98
C LEU A 137 -10.62 -12.10 3.44
N GLU A 138 -11.11 -12.99 4.32
CA GLU A 138 -11.95 -14.12 3.90
C GLU A 138 -13.29 -13.68 3.30
N ASP A 139 -13.91 -12.61 3.82
CA ASP A 139 -15.13 -12.06 3.25
C ASP A 139 -14.89 -11.53 1.83
N PHE A 140 -13.78 -10.84 1.59
CA PHE A 140 -13.41 -10.36 0.25
C PHE A 140 -12.97 -11.48 -0.71
N GLN A 141 -12.36 -12.56 -0.21
CA GLN A 141 -12.00 -13.71 -1.06
C GLN A 141 -13.25 -14.39 -1.67
N ARG A 142 -14.37 -14.38 -0.95
CA ARG A 142 -15.61 -15.06 -1.34
C ARG A 142 -16.49 -14.25 -2.31
N ARG A 143 -16.17 -12.96 -2.53
CA ARG A 143 -16.90 -12.05 -3.42
C ARG A 143 -16.39 -12.14 -4.84
#